data_AF-A0A8K0D8V4-F1
#
_entry.id   AF-A0A8K0D8V4-F1
#
_cell.length_a   1.000
_cell.length_b   1.000
_cell.length_c   1.000
_cell.angle_alpha   90.00
_cell.angle_beta   90.00
_cell.angle_gamma   90.00
#
_symmetry.space_group_name_H-M   'P 1'
#
loop_
_entity.id
_entity.type
_entity.pdbx_description
1 polymer ?
#
loop_
_entity_poly.entity_id
_entity_poly.type
_entity_poly.pdbx_seq_one_letter_code
_entity_poly.pdbx_strand_id
1 'polypeptide(L)'
;MCRTAFFLIIGIIWLCQKFNGVKSLKCKCDICRDSNYTCETDGYCFTSIHQHKVGSIEHSYSCLNRRNYFPPEQPRWCSQPSTTKSARLCCDEHDMCNADLRPQLAFSPDSVLSEGIAG
;
A
#
# COMPACT_ATOMS: atom_id res chain seq x y z
N MET A 1 13.95 -38.64 33.43
CA MET A 1 12.84 -38.41 32.46
C MET A 1 12.44 -36.93 32.37
N CYS A 2 12.45 -36.14 33.45
CA CYS A 2 12.09 -34.71 33.42
C CYS A 2 13.14 -33.77 32.76
N ARG A 3 14.44 -34.07 32.92
CA ARG A 3 15.54 -33.21 32.44
C ARG A 3 15.72 -33.22 30.92
N THR A 4 15.58 -34.38 30.28
CA THR A 4 15.67 -34.54 28.83
C THR A 4 14.50 -33.88 28.11
N ALA A 5 13.29 -33.96 28.68
CA ALA A 5 12.13 -33.23 28.17
C ALA A 5 12.42 -31.72 28.14
N PHE A 6 12.95 -31.14 29.23
CA PHE A 6 13.25 -29.71 29.34
C PHE A 6 14.19 -29.19 28.24
N PHE A 7 15.27 -29.94 27.92
CA PHE A 7 16.17 -29.57 26.82
C PHE A 7 15.51 -29.64 25.44
N LEU A 8 14.59 -30.59 25.23
CA LEU A 8 13.81 -30.66 24.00
C LEU A 8 12.83 -29.48 23.88
N ILE A 9 12.16 -29.08 24.98
CA ILE A 9 11.25 -27.93 24.95
C ILE A 9 12.02 -26.63 24.69
N ILE A 10 13.18 -26.45 25.33
CA ILE A 10 14.06 -25.29 25.08
C ILE A 10 14.51 -25.29 23.62
N GLY A 11 14.96 -26.43 23.08
CA GLY A 11 15.35 -26.55 21.67
C GLY A 11 14.21 -26.20 20.70
N ILE A 12 12.99 -26.66 20.98
CA ILE A 12 11.79 -26.36 20.20
C ILE A 12 11.44 -24.86 20.29
N ILE A 13 11.48 -24.26 21.49
CA ILE A 13 11.21 -22.82 21.66
C ILE A 13 12.24 -21.97 20.90
N TRP A 14 13.52 -22.35 20.94
CA TRP A 14 14.58 -21.71 20.16
C TRP A 14 14.36 -21.82 18.64
N LEU A 15 13.88 -22.97 18.16
CA LEU A 15 13.51 -23.17 16.76
C LEU A 15 12.26 -22.33 16.38
N CYS A 16 11.25 -22.25 17.24
CA CYS A 16 10.05 -21.46 17.01
C CYS A 16 10.33 -19.95 16.99
N GLN A 17 11.26 -19.46 17.81
CA GLN A 17 11.69 -18.04 17.79
C GLN A 17 12.45 -17.65 16.52
N LYS A 18 12.95 -18.61 15.74
CA LYS A 18 13.57 -18.35 14.43
C LYS A 18 12.55 -18.25 13.29
N PHE A 19 11.30 -18.66 13.51
CA PHE A 19 10.20 -18.42 12.58
C PHE A 19 9.65 -17.01 12.79
N ASN A 20 10.37 -15.99 12.31
CA ASN A 20 9.77 -14.70 12.02
C ASN A 20 8.87 -14.91 10.80
N GLY A 21 7.58 -15.18 11.04
CA GLY A 21 6.59 -15.23 9.96
C GLY A 21 6.65 -13.93 9.16
N VAL A 22 6.76 -14.04 7.83
CA VAL A 22 6.63 -12.87 6.95
C VAL A 22 5.21 -12.35 7.15
N LYS A 23 5.07 -11.12 7.64
CA LYS A 23 3.76 -10.45 7.75
C LYS A 23 3.18 -10.38 6.33
N SER A 24 2.12 -11.16 6.06
CA SER A 24 1.36 -11.06 4.82
C SER A 24 0.24 -10.06 5.03
N LEU A 25 0.18 -9.04 4.17
CA LEU A 25 -0.83 -7.99 4.14
C LEU A 25 -1.69 -8.18 2.90
N LYS A 26 -3.01 -8.28 3.08
CA LYS A 26 -3.96 -8.40 1.98
C LYS A 26 -4.42 -7.02 1.53
N CYS A 27 -4.48 -6.78 0.23
CA CYS A 27 -4.84 -5.48 -0.36
C CYS A 27 -5.91 -5.61 -1.44
N LYS A 28 -6.63 -4.51 -1.71
CA LYS A 28 -7.46 -4.38 -2.91
C LYS A 28 -6.56 -4.29 -4.15
N CYS A 29 -6.96 -4.94 -5.24
CA CYS A 29 -6.27 -4.94 -6.51
C CYS A 29 -7.24 -4.96 -7.70
N ASP A 30 -7.11 -4.05 -8.65
CA ASP A 30 -8.07 -3.96 -9.77
C ASP A 30 -7.78 -4.95 -10.91
N ILE A 31 -6.52 -5.31 -11.10
CA ILE A 31 -6.09 -6.21 -12.17
C ILE A 31 -6.09 -7.69 -11.76
N CYS A 32 -6.26 -7.97 -10.47
CA CYS A 32 -6.14 -9.32 -9.90
C CYS A 32 -7.48 -10.08 -9.96
N ARG A 33 -8.02 -10.31 -11.16
CA ARG A 33 -9.35 -10.92 -11.35
C ARG A 33 -9.42 -12.36 -10.83
N ASP A 34 -8.35 -13.13 -11.04
CA ASP A 34 -8.29 -14.55 -10.68
C ASP A 34 -8.20 -14.79 -9.15
N SER A 35 -7.94 -13.72 -8.38
CA SER A 35 -7.86 -13.74 -6.92
C SER A 35 -8.90 -12.81 -6.27
N ASN A 36 -10.07 -12.69 -6.91
CA ASN A 36 -11.20 -11.91 -6.41
C ASN A 36 -10.81 -10.46 -6.08
N TYR A 37 -10.06 -9.82 -6.98
CA TYR A 37 -9.63 -8.42 -6.85
C TYR A 37 -8.82 -8.14 -5.58
N THR A 38 -8.07 -9.14 -5.12
CA THR A 38 -7.19 -9.03 -3.96
C THR A 38 -5.79 -9.56 -4.26
N CYS A 39 -4.80 -9.05 -3.55
CA CYS A 39 -3.42 -9.53 -3.60
C CYS A 39 -2.83 -9.54 -2.19
N GLU A 40 -1.77 -10.32 -1.98
CA GLU A 40 -1.03 -10.36 -0.71
C GLU A 40 0.40 -9.83 -0.92
N THR A 41 0.94 -9.17 0.11
CA THR A 41 2.27 -8.57 0.05
C THR A 41 2.96 -8.53 1.41
N ASP A 42 4.29 -8.52 1.40
CA ASP A 42 5.13 -8.24 2.57
C ASP A 42 5.38 -6.74 2.78
N GLY A 43 4.83 -5.91 1.89
CA GLY A 43 5.06 -4.48 1.81
C GLY A 43 3.84 -3.62 2.12
N TYR A 44 3.47 -2.74 1.19
CA TYR A 44 2.36 -1.79 1.33
C TYR A 44 1.21 -2.12 0.39
N CYS A 45 -0.01 -1.82 0.82
CA CYS A 45 -1.11 -1.63 -0.11
C CYS A 45 -1.01 -0.24 -0.75
N PHE A 46 -1.30 -0.16 -2.05
CA PHE A 46 -1.17 1.06 -2.84
C PHE A 46 -2.52 1.49 -3.41
N THR A 47 -2.74 2.81 -3.45
CA THR A 47 -3.82 3.41 -4.24
C THR A 47 -3.36 4.69 -4.93
N SER A 48 -3.88 4.92 -6.14
CA SER A 48 -3.61 6.13 -6.91
C SER A 48 -4.85 6.66 -7.61
N ILE A 49 -4.81 7.95 -7.90
CA ILE A 49 -5.66 8.56 -8.91
C ILE A 49 -4.81 9.18 -10.02
N HIS A 50 -5.31 9.11 -11.25
CA HIS A 50 -4.73 9.80 -12.41
C HIS A 50 -5.81 10.50 -13.22
N GLN A 51 -5.57 11.76 -13.58
CA GLN A 51 -6.46 12.55 -14.40
C GLN A 51 -5.94 12.63 -15.84
N HIS A 52 -6.55 11.83 -16.72
CA HIS A 52 -6.23 11.85 -18.16
C HIS A 52 -6.81 13.07 -18.88
N LYS A 53 -8.03 13.46 -18.50
CA LYS A 53 -8.77 14.60 -19.05
C LYS A 53 -9.48 15.34 -17.91
N VAL A 54 -9.82 16.61 -18.12
CA VAL A 54 -10.59 17.41 -17.14
C VAL A 54 -11.86 16.64 -16.74
N GLY A 55 -12.08 16.47 -15.43
CA GLY A 55 -13.20 15.70 -14.88
C GLY A 55 -13.11 14.17 -14.93
N SER A 56 -12.13 13.57 -15.61
CA SER A 56 -11.98 12.11 -15.74
C SER A 56 -10.89 11.58 -14.81
N ILE A 57 -11.29 11.03 -13.66
CA ILE A 57 -10.40 10.42 -12.68
C ILE A 57 -10.38 8.90 -12.83
N GLU A 58 -9.20 8.34 -13.06
CA GLU A 58 -8.96 6.89 -12.99
C GLU A 58 -8.41 6.55 -11.60
N HIS A 59 -9.00 5.56 -10.94
CA HIS A 59 -8.50 4.99 -9.69
C HIS A 59 -7.70 3.71 -9.97
N SER A 60 -6.64 3.48 -9.21
CA SER A 60 -5.89 2.23 -9.28
C SER A 60 -5.57 1.71 -7.88
N TYR A 61 -5.65 0.39 -7.71
CA TYR A 61 -5.34 -0.33 -6.47
C TYR A 61 -4.41 -1.51 -6.77
N SER A 62 -3.37 -1.70 -5.96
CA SER A 62 -2.42 -2.81 -6.11
C SER A 62 -1.61 -3.09 -4.84
N CYS A 63 -0.83 -4.18 -4.86
CA CYS A 63 0.16 -4.51 -3.85
C CYS A 63 1.56 -4.01 -4.25
N LEU A 64 2.32 -3.49 -3.30
CA LEU A 64 3.74 -3.16 -3.45
C LEU A 64 4.58 -4.12 -2.61
N ASN A 65 5.21 -5.08 -3.28
CA ASN A 65 6.13 -6.03 -2.64
C ASN A 65 7.48 -5.39 -2.31
N ARG A 66 8.03 -5.68 -1.12
CA ARG A 66 9.32 -5.10 -0.66
C ARG A 66 10.46 -5.34 -1.62
N ARG A 67 10.49 -6.52 -2.25
CA ARG A 67 11.50 -6.89 -3.26
C ARG A 67 11.54 -5.94 -4.48
N ASN A 68 10.46 -5.20 -4.73
CA ASN A 68 10.32 -4.28 -5.86
C ASN A 68 10.53 -2.80 -5.44
N TYR A 69 10.92 -2.55 -4.19
CA TYR A 69 11.10 -1.19 -3.69
C TYR A 69 12.32 -0.52 -4.32
N PHE A 70 12.14 0.75 -4.67
CA PHE A 70 13.24 1.61 -5.02
C PHE A 70 12.99 3.02 -4.43
N PRO A 71 13.83 3.49 -3.49
CA PRO A 71 14.94 2.78 -2.84
C PRO A 71 14.47 1.60 -1.94
N PRO A 72 15.37 0.67 -1.55
CA PRO A 72 15.00 -0.55 -0.82
C PRO A 72 14.33 -0.34 0.54
N GLU A 73 14.62 0.79 1.20
CA GLU A 73 14.10 1.10 2.54
C GLU A 73 12.63 1.55 2.50
N GLN A 74 12.24 2.33 1.49
CA GLN A 74 10.88 2.80 1.30
C GLN A 74 10.63 3.09 -0.19
N PRO A 75 9.55 2.57 -0.79
CA PRO A 75 9.28 2.77 -2.20
C PRO A 75 8.98 4.24 -2.46
N ARG A 76 9.77 4.87 -3.35
CA ARG A 76 9.66 6.29 -3.69
C ARG A 76 8.24 6.70 -4.11
N TRP A 77 7.45 5.77 -4.65
CA TRP A 77 6.07 6.02 -5.07
C TRP A 77 5.12 6.37 -3.93
N CYS A 78 5.41 5.96 -2.70
CA CYS A 78 4.60 6.30 -1.52
C CYS A 78 4.92 7.69 -0.96
N SER A 79 6.08 8.24 -1.29
CA SER A 79 6.58 9.52 -0.77
C SER A 79 6.46 10.66 -1.79
N GLN A 80 5.99 10.39 -3.01
CA GLN A 80 5.89 11.40 -4.06
C GLN A 80 4.71 12.34 -3.80
N PRO A 81 4.91 13.67 -3.94
CA PRO A 81 3.84 14.63 -3.73
C PRO A 81 2.75 14.48 -4.79
N SER A 82 1.52 14.85 -4.41
CA SER A 82 0.43 15.01 -5.37
C SER A 82 0.78 16.09 -6.39
N THR A 83 0.27 15.88 -7.60
CA THR A 83 0.34 16.83 -8.72
C THR A 83 -1.07 17.18 -9.14
N THR A 84 -1.23 18.13 -10.07
CA THR A 84 -2.52 18.45 -10.67
C THR A 84 -3.10 17.32 -11.53
N LYS A 85 -2.32 16.26 -11.80
CA LYS A 85 -2.75 15.11 -12.62
C LYS A 85 -2.69 13.76 -11.92
N SER A 86 -1.97 13.63 -10.82
CA SER A 86 -1.85 12.37 -10.11
C SER A 86 -1.67 12.55 -8.61
N ALA A 87 -2.26 11.67 -7.83
CA ALA A 87 -2.09 11.60 -6.38
C ALA A 87 -2.10 10.14 -5.93
N ARG A 88 -1.35 9.83 -4.88
CA ARG A 88 -1.07 8.46 -4.44
C ARG A 88 -0.99 8.38 -2.93
N LEU A 89 -1.38 7.23 -2.39
CA LEU A 89 -1.24 6.89 -0.97
C LEU A 89 -0.84 5.42 -0.82
N CYS A 90 -0.17 5.11 0.29
CA CYS A 90 0.21 3.77 0.68
C CYS A 90 -0.15 3.54 2.16
N CYS A 91 -0.36 2.28 2.53
CA CYS A 91 -0.74 1.88 3.89
C CYS A 91 -0.29 0.43 4.18
N ASP A 92 -0.03 0.10 5.45
CA ASP A 92 0.39 -1.24 5.90
C ASP A 92 -0.15 -1.63 7.29
N GLU A 93 -1.14 -0.89 7.79
CA GLU A 93 -1.66 -1.01 9.14
C GLU A 93 -2.57 -2.24 9.30
N HIS A 94 -3.44 -2.50 8.31
CA HIS A 94 -4.38 -3.63 8.33
C HIS A 94 -4.75 -4.09 6.91
N ASP A 95 -5.33 -5.29 6.80
CA ASP A 95 -5.82 -5.82 5.52
C ASP A 95 -6.84 -4.88 4.89
N MET A 96 -6.75 -4.75 3.56
CA MET A 96 -7.60 -3.92 2.71
C MET A 96 -7.55 -2.43 3.03
N CYS A 97 -6.51 -1.94 3.75
CA CYS A 97 -6.37 -0.53 4.11
C CYS A 97 -6.47 0.43 2.91
N ASN A 98 -6.06 -0.01 1.71
CA ASN A 98 -6.11 0.84 0.52
C ASN A 98 -7.51 1.03 -0.06
N ALA A 99 -8.54 0.30 0.39
CA ALA A 99 -9.89 0.40 -0.17
C ALA A 99 -10.57 1.75 0.13
N ASP A 100 -10.29 2.31 1.32
CA ASP A 100 -10.94 3.52 1.84
C ASP A 100 -10.10 4.78 1.67
N LEU A 101 -8.83 4.64 1.28
CA LEU A 101 -7.97 5.77 0.99
C LEU A 101 -8.49 6.57 -0.21
N ARG A 102 -8.43 7.89 -0.08
CA ARG A 102 -8.88 8.87 -1.09
C ARG A 102 -7.75 9.86 -1.40
N PRO A 103 -6.79 9.51 -2.29
CA PRO A 103 -5.77 10.45 -2.72
C PRO A 103 -6.41 11.67 -3.40
N GLN A 104 -5.82 12.86 -3.21
CA GLN A 104 -6.32 14.12 -3.76
C GLN A 104 -5.28 14.80 -4.65
N LEU A 105 -5.70 15.26 -5.82
CA LEU A 105 -4.86 16.06 -6.72
C LEU A 105 -4.46 17.36 -6.04
N ALA A 106 -3.27 17.86 -6.38
CA ALA A 106 -2.89 19.20 -5.98
C ALA A 106 -3.79 20.23 -6.69
N PHE A 107 -4.18 21.28 -5.98
CA PHE A 107 -4.89 22.41 -6.59
C PHE A 107 -4.03 23.07 -7.66
N SER A 108 -4.62 23.34 -8.82
CA SER A 108 -3.99 24.25 -9.79
C SER A 108 -4.27 25.68 -9.35
N PRO A 109 -3.28 26.57 -9.24
CA PRO A 109 -3.55 27.99 -9.00
C PRO A 109 -4.44 28.62 -10.09
N ASP A 110 -4.47 28.04 -11.30
CA ASP A 110 -5.31 28.54 -12.41
C ASP A 110 -6.82 28.34 -12.20
N SER A 111 -7.26 27.39 -11.36
CA SER A 111 -8.70 27.17 -11.11
C SER A 111 -9.31 28.23 -10.20
N VAL A 112 -8.48 28.94 -9.42
CA VAL A 112 -8.94 30.04 -8.55
C VAL A 112 -9.30 31.29 -9.38
N LEU A 113 -8.66 31.49 -10.54
CA LEU A 113 -8.92 32.65 -11.39
C LEU A 113 -10.26 32.56 -12.14
N SER A 114 -10.79 31.35 -12.36
CA SER A 114 -12.10 31.18 -13.02
C SER A 114 -13.31 31.26 -12.08
N GLU A 115 -13.13 31.07 -10.76
CA GLU A 115 -14.22 31.22 -9.78
C GLU A 115 -14.34 32.64 -9.22
N GLY A 116 -13.35 33.51 -9.46
CA GLY A 116 -13.33 34.89 -8.94
C GLY A 116 -13.95 35.98 -9.84
N ILE A 117 -14.56 35.63 -10.98
CA ILE A 117 -15.10 36.61 -11.96
C ILE A 117 -16.65 36.62 -12.00
N ALA A 118 -17.32 35.82 -11.16
CA ALA A 118 -18.78 35.75 -11.08
C ALA A 118 -19.35 36.22 -9.73
N GLY A 119 -18.85 37.36 -9.23
CA GLY A 119 -19.37 38.06 -8.04
C GLY A 119 -19.60 39.53 -8.33
#